data_AF-A0A0Q8JH50-F1
#
_entry.id   AF-A0A0Q8JH50-F1
#
_cell.length_a   1.000
_cell.length_b   1.000
_cell.length_c   1.000
_cell.angle_alpha   90.00
_cell.angle_beta   90.00
_cell.angle_gamma   90.00
#
_symmetry.space_group_name_H-M   'P 1'
#
loop_
_entity.id
_entity.type
_entity.pdbx_description
1 polymer ?
#
loop_
_entity_poly.entity_id
_entity_poly.type
_entity_poly.pdbx_seq_one_letter_code
_entity_poly.pdbx_strand_id
1 'polypeptide(L)'
;MNAAIRAGLLFGLLSLTTSVLAQDDLSDLKDLEDEPSRTQLFALVRAVAEAEDPPASDSQRQEFSLVGPFGFPTDVLTDSSTNQPRTDAIFGVDISHYTDSSFPISRLRDKRVRFVFVKASQGTTNKDGKFAMFWKALGQLPAEHRVHRGAYHFLSASSEGAAQAATFLRVLNANGGIVARDMPPVVDLEWDNDRDGHDRWAGKTADEIVASAKAWLQAVEQATGRKPMIYTAQAWWTPRLGDARLAEFAGYPIWIADYSKASRAAEVPRMMGNAVPAAWQFTDKAKMDQGFTAGFDASVFKGSEEKFYETFGIARP
;
A
#
# COMPACT_ATOMS: atom_id res chain seq x y z
N MET A 1 33.36 2.31 75.17
CA MET A 1 33.52 3.54 74.37
C MET A 1 33.29 3.17 72.91
N ASN A 2 32.25 3.77 72.28
CA ASN A 2 32.03 4.05 70.84
C ASN A 2 32.15 2.88 69.83
N ALA A 3 31.33 2.71 68.80
CA ALA A 3 30.32 3.56 68.17
C ALA A 3 29.30 2.69 67.41
N ALA A 4 28.07 3.20 67.30
CA ALA A 4 27.01 2.65 66.46
C ALA A 4 27.26 2.96 64.98
N ILE A 5 26.96 2.01 64.09
CA ILE A 5 26.80 2.25 62.64
C ILE A 5 25.36 1.88 62.28
N ARG A 6 24.56 2.90 61.94
CA ARG A 6 23.23 2.76 61.36
C ARG A 6 23.39 2.54 59.85
N ALA A 7 22.87 1.43 59.33
CA ALA A 7 22.69 1.22 57.90
C ALA A 7 21.41 1.96 57.43
N GLY A 8 21.57 2.98 56.59
CA GLY A 8 20.47 3.64 55.91
C GLY A 8 20.15 2.91 54.61
N LEU A 9 18.92 2.39 54.48
CA LEU A 9 18.36 1.96 53.21
C LEU A 9 18.04 3.21 52.38
N LEU A 10 18.70 3.38 51.23
CA LEU A 10 18.33 4.35 50.22
C LEU A 10 17.35 3.69 49.24
N PHE A 11 16.05 3.94 49.41
CA PHE A 11 15.05 3.66 48.37
C PHE A 11 15.11 4.79 47.33
N GLY A 12 15.78 4.54 46.21
CA GLY A 12 15.71 5.42 45.04
C GLY A 12 14.35 5.25 44.36
N LEU A 13 13.48 6.26 44.45
CA LEU A 13 12.32 6.35 43.57
C LEU A 13 12.79 6.62 42.14
N LEU A 14 12.67 5.63 41.26
CA LEU A 14 12.71 5.86 39.82
C LEU A 14 11.45 6.65 39.43
N SER A 15 11.61 7.94 39.14
CA SER A 15 10.59 8.74 38.48
C SER A 15 10.48 8.29 37.02
N LEU A 16 9.45 7.51 36.70
CA LEU A 16 9.03 7.24 35.32
C LEU A 16 8.46 8.54 34.75
N THR A 17 9.29 9.32 34.05
CA THR A 17 8.79 10.38 33.17
C THR A 17 8.10 9.72 31.99
N THR A 18 6.78 9.69 31.98
CA THR A 18 6.00 9.49 30.77
C THR A 18 6.29 10.66 29.82
N SER A 19 7.19 10.47 28.85
CA SER A 19 7.26 11.41 27.74
C SER A 19 5.97 11.25 26.94
N VAL A 20 5.07 12.22 27.07
CA VAL A 20 4.07 12.46 26.04
C VAL A 20 4.89 12.74 24.77
N LEU A 21 4.96 11.78 23.85
CA LEU A 21 5.56 12.00 22.54
C LEU A 21 4.86 13.22 21.95
N ALA A 22 5.59 14.30 21.72
CA ALA A 22 5.06 15.42 20.96
C ALA A 22 4.57 14.84 19.62
N GLN A 23 3.28 14.97 19.34
CA GLN A 23 2.78 14.63 18.01
C GLN A 23 3.54 15.53 17.03
N ASP A 24 4.12 14.93 15.99
CA ASP A 24 4.82 15.68 14.96
C ASP A 24 3.88 16.78 14.43
N ASP A 25 4.32 18.03 14.51
CA ASP A 25 3.62 19.14 13.89
C ASP A 25 3.63 18.93 12.37
N LEU A 26 2.44 18.99 11.73
CA LEU A 26 2.26 18.82 10.30
C LEU A 26 1.77 20.11 9.62
N SER A 27 1.80 21.25 10.32
CA SER A 27 1.30 22.54 9.82
C SER A 27 2.10 23.09 8.64
N ASP A 28 3.33 22.63 8.45
CA ASP A 28 4.19 22.91 7.30
C ASP A 28 3.84 22.09 6.05
N LEU A 29 3.10 20.99 6.20
CA LEU A 29 2.69 20.12 5.09
C LEU A 29 1.35 20.56 4.49
N LYS A 30 1.30 20.60 3.17
CA LYS A 30 0.10 20.92 2.40
C LYS A 30 -0.77 19.68 2.25
N ASP A 31 -2.08 19.87 2.28
CA ASP A 31 -3.00 18.80 1.87
C ASP A 31 -2.91 18.61 0.36
N LEU A 32 -2.83 17.35 -0.06
CA LEU A 32 -3.01 16.93 -1.43
C LEU A 32 -4.47 17.17 -1.82
N GLU A 33 -4.70 18.17 -2.67
CA GLU A 33 -6.02 18.52 -3.16
C GLU A 33 -6.14 18.31 -4.68
N ASP A 34 -5.03 18.40 -5.43
CA ASP A 34 -5.05 18.52 -6.89
C ASP A 34 -3.71 18.09 -7.56
N GLU A 35 -3.20 16.90 -7.29
CA GLU A 35 -2.24 16.22 -8.19
C GLU A 35 -2.97 15.61 -9.41
N PRO A 36 -2.27 15.15 -10.47
CA PRO A 36 -2.90 14.25 -11.43
C PRO A 36 -3.57 13.12 -10.68
N SER A 37 -4.88 13.03 -10.85
CA SER A 37 -5.65 12.02 -10.13
C SER A 37 -5.04 10.64 -10.41
N ARG A 38 -5.02 9.76 -9.41
CA ARG A 38 -4.67 8.34 -9.64
C ARG A 38 -5.45 7.77 -10.82
N THR A 39 -6.67 8.24 -11.07
CA THR A 39 -7.46 7.94 -12.27
C THR A 39 -6.72 8.16 -13.60
N GLN A 40 -5.93 9.24 -13.72
CA GLN A 40 -5.11 9.52 -14.90
C GLN A 40 -3.93 8.53 -15.00
N LEU A 41 -3.27 8.20 -13.88
CA LEU A 41 -2.19 7.21 -13.85
C LEU A 41 -2.73 5.80 -14.18
N PHE A 42 -3.90 5.44 -13.66
CA PHE A 42 -4.58 4.19 -14.00
C PHE A 42 -5.06 4.15 -15.45
N ALA A 43 -5.37 5.30 -16.05
CA ALA A 43 -5.64 5.36 -17.49
C ALA A 43 -4.38 4.97 -18.29
N LEU A 44 -3.18 5.34 -17.83
CA LEU A 44 -1.93 4.89 -18.46
C LEU A 44 -1.73 3.38 -18.29
N VAL A 45 -1.92 2.84 -17.08
CA VAL A 45 -1.84 1.38 -16.83
C VAL A 45 -2.81 0.62 -17.74
N ARG A 46 -4.06 1.08 -17.85
CA ARG A 46 -5.06 0.49 -18.75
C ARG A 46 -4.69 0.63 -20.21
N ALA A 47 -4.26 1.81 -20.65
CA ALA A 47 -3.91 2.04 -22.04
C ALA A 47 -2.79 1.11 -22.49
N VAL A 48 -1.77 0.90 -21.65
CA VAL A 48 -0.71 -0.07 -21.92
C VAL A 48 -1.27 -1.50 -21.93
N ALA A 49 -2.08 -1.86 -20.94
CA ALA A 49 -2.72 -3.18 -20.88
C ALA A 49 -3.64 -3.49 -22.08
N GLU A 50 -4.29 -2.47 -22.66
CA GLU A 50 -5.14 -2.58 -23.85
C GLU A 50 -4.32 -2.62 -25.15
N ALA A 51 -3.20 -1.91 -25.21
CA ALA A 51 -2.31 -1.90 -26.38
C ALA A 51 -1.51 -3.21 -26.53
N GLU A 52 -1.13 -3.83 -25.41
CA GLU A 52 -0.37 -5.09 -25.39
C GLU A 52 -1.25 -6.33 -25.60
N ASP A 53 -2.57 -6.21 -25.41
CA ASP A 53 -3.57 -7.26 -25.63
C ASP A 53 -4.80 -6.65 -26.35
N PRO A 54 -4.70 -6.36 -27.67
CA PRO A 54 -5.82 -5.87 -28.45
C PRO A 54 -6.97 -6.87 -28.32
N PRO A 55 -8.25 -6.45 -28.24
CA PRO A 55 -9.35 -7.35 -27.94
C PRO A 55 -9.36 -8.53 -28.91
N ALA A 56 -8.91 -9.69 -28.44
CA ALA A 56 -9.02 -10.93 -29.18
C ALA A 56 -10.51 -11.18 -29.47
N SER A 57 -10.81 -11.60 -30.70
CA SER A 57 -12.13 -12.07 -31.09
C SER A 57 -12.62 -13.10 -30.07
N ASP A 58 -13.90 -13.02 -29.70
CA ASP A 58 -14.55 -13.68 -28.55
C ASP A 58 -14.42 -15.22 -28.41
N SER A 59 -13.64 -15.91 -29.24
CA SER A 59 -13.68 -17.37 -29.39
C SER A 59 -12.60 -18.19 -28.67
N GLN A 60 -11.69 -17.61 -27.87
CA GLN A 60 -10.61 -18.39 -27.23
C GLN A 60 -10.22 -17.98 -25.79
N ARG A 61 -11.16 -17.57 -24.94
CA ARG A 61 -10.87 -17.40 -23.50
C ARG A 61 -11.13 -18.71 -22.75
N GLN A 62 -10.06 -19.42 -22.40
CA GLN A 62 -10.09 -20.53 -21.44
C GLN A 62 -10.19 -19.96 -20.01
N GLU A 63 -11.01 -20.61 -19.19
CA GLU A 63 -11.64 -20.15 -17.94
C GLU A 63 -10.67 -19.92 -16.76
N PHE A 64 -10.55 -18.68 -16.26
CA PHE A 64 -10.56 -18.21 -14.85
C PHE A 64 -10.94 -16.70 -14.90
N SER A 65 -11.53 -16.03 -13.88
CA SER A 65 -11.96 -14.62 -14.05
C SER A 65 -11.90 -13.70 -12.82
N LEU A 66 -10.95 -12.76 -12.85
CA LEU A 66 -11.13 -11.39 -12.32
C LEU A 66 -11.74 -10.46 -13.41
N VAL A 67 -12.50 -11.03 -14.34
CA VAL A 67 -13.05 -10.37 -15.52
C VAL A 67 -14.41 -9.74 -15.19
N GLY A 68 -14.65 -8.51 -15.65
CA GLY A 68 -15.85 -7.72 -15.31
C GLY A 68 -15.64 -6.76 -14.14
N PRO A 69 -16.67 -6.02 -13.69
CA PRO A 69 -16.56 -5.22 -12.48
C PRO A 69 -16.55 -6.15 -11.26
N PHE A 70 -15.35 -6.50 -10.79
CA PHE A 70 -15.15 -7.36 -9.62
C PHE A 70 -15.92 -6.84 -8.40
N GLY A 71 -16.86 -7.64 -7.90
CA GLY A 71 -17.83 -7.27 -6.87
C GLY A 71 -17.56 -7.92 -5.52
N PHE A 72 -17.33 -7.11 -4.51
CA PHE A 72 -17.27 -7.55 -3.12
C PHE A 72 -18.69 -7.72 -2.53
N PRO A 73 -18.99 -8.81 -1.78
CA PRO A 73 -18.12 -9.94 -1.45
C PRO A 73 -18.22 -11.12 -2.44
N THR A 74 -19.15 -11.08 -3.39
CA THR A 74 -19.52 -12.25 -4.22
C THR A 74 -18.31 -12.84 -4.94
N ASP A 75 -17.55 -12.02 -5.66
CA ASP A 75 -16.40 -12.49 -6.45
C ASP A 75 -15.17 -12.80 -5.58
N VAL A 76 -15.18 -12.37 -4.31
CA VAL A 76 -14.19 -12.77 -3.29
C VAL A 76 -14.49 -14.15 -2.74
N LEU A 77 -15.77 -14.51 -2.62
CA LEU A 77 -16.20 -15.80 -2.08
C LEU A 77 -16.11 -16.91 -3.11
N THR A 78 -16.51 -16.61 -4.35
CA THR A 78 -16.63 -17.60 -5.41
C THR A 78 -15.96 -17.07 -6.66
N ASP A 79 -15.17 -17.90 -7.32
CA ASP A 79 -14.71 -17.64 -8.67
C ASP A 79 -15.90 -17.76 -9.64
N SER A 80 -16.27 -16.65 -10.26
CA SER A 80 -17.43 -16.55 -11.14
C SER A 80 -17.30 -17.38 -12.42
N SER A 81 -16.09 -17.75 -12.82
CA SER A 81 -15.86 -18.56 -14.02
C SER A 81 -16.00 -20.06 -13.76
N THR A 82 -15.46 -20.55 -12.64
CA THR A 82 -15.49 -21.99 -12.29
C THR A 82 -16.59 -22.35 -11.31
N ASN A 83 -17.27 -21.34 -10.75
CA ASN A 83 -18.26 -21.46 -9.70
C ASN A 83 -17.74 -22.23 -8.47
N GLN A 84 -16.44 -22.10 -8.17
CA GLN A 84 -15.79 -22.72 -7.01
C GLN A 84 -15.48 -21.68 -5.92
N PRO A 85 -15.52 -22.07 -4.63
CA PRO A 85 -15.08 -21.19 -3.55
C PRO A 85 -13.60 -20.80 -3.69
N ARG A 86 -13.26 -19.55 -3.39
CA ARG A 86 -11.86 -19.11 -3.27
C ARG A 86 -11.31 -19.47 -1.89
N THR A 87 -10.35 -20.37 -1.84
CA THR A 87 -9.74 -20.84 -0.58
C THR A 87 -8.34 -20.30 -0.32
N ASP A 88 -7.61 -19.90 -1.36
CA ASP A 88 -6.21 -19.44 -1.31
C ASP A 88 -6.03 -18.03 -1.87
N ALA A 89 -6.92 -17.12 -1.50
CA ALA A 89 -6.86 -15.72 -1.90
C ALA A 89 -7.36 -14.81 -0.77
N ILE A 90 -6.61 -13.73 -0.51
CA ILE A 90 -6.93 -12.73 0.49
C ILE A 90 -7.01 -11.39 -0.22
N PHE A 91 -8.17 -10.76 -0.15
CA PHE A 91 -8.44 -9.52 -0.88
C PHE A 91 -8.33 -8.30 0.01
N GLY A 92 -7.85 -7.22 -0.57
CA GLY A 92 -7.73 -5.91 0.06
C GLY A 92 -8.05 -4.79 -0.91
N VAL A 93 -7.98 -3.57 -0.41
CA VAL A 93 -8.25 -2.35 -1.17
C VAL A 93 -7.20 -1.29 -0.84
N ASP A 94 -7.12 -0.25 -1.66
CA ASP A 94 -6.33 0.94 -1.35
C ASP A 94 -7.12 2.21 -1.58
N ILE A 95 -6.93 3.20 -0.70
CA ILE A 95 -7.74 4.41 -0.59
C ILE A 95 -6.88 5.66 -0.38
N SER A 96 -7.41 6.81 -0.74
CA SER A 96 -6.76 8.13 -0.64
C SER A 96 -7.79 9.25 -0.46
N HIS A 97 -7.36 10.51 -0.50
CA HIS A 97 -8.27 11.66 -0.53
C HIS A 97 -9.24 11.65 -1.73
N TYR A 98 -8.94 10.95 -2.82
CA TYR A 98 -9.88 10.74 -3.93
C TYR A 98 -11.04 9.80 -3.57
N THR A 99 -10.86 8.94 -2.57
CA THR A 99 -11.92 8.04 -2.11
C THR A 99 -12.96 8.85 -1.36
N ASP A 100 -14.23 8.73 -1.75
CA ASP A 100 -15.33 9.42 -1.09
C ASP A 100 -15.40 9.01 0.40
N SER A 101 -15.66 9.99 1.27
CA SER A 101 -15.66 9.76 2.72
C SER A 101 -16.78 8.82 3.19
N SER A 102 -17.78 8.56 2.35
CA SER A 102 -18.82 7.54 2.58
C SER A 102 -18.33 6.10 2.40
N PHE A 103 -17.07 5.88 2.01
CA PHE A 103 -16.49 4.54 1.89
C PHE A 103 -16.74 3.72 3.16
N PRO A 104 -17.38 2.53 3.08
CA PRO A 104 -18.00 1.89 4.23
C PRO A 104 -17.00 1.08 5.06
N ILE A 105 -16.08 1.78 5.74
CA ILE A 105 -14.99 1.21 6.55
C ILE A 105 -15.49 0.13 7.53
N SER A 106 -16.64 0.36 8.18
CA SER A 106 -17.23 -0.57 9.16
C SER A 106 -17.74 -1.87 8.56
N ARG A 107 -17.93 -1.95 7.24
CA ARG A 107 -18.46 -3.12 6.53
C ARG A 107 -17.39 -3.94 5.82
N LEU A 108 -16.14 -3.47 5.78
CA LEU A 108 -15.07 -4.10 5.00
C LEU A 108 -14.90 -5.59 5.31
N ARG A 109 -14.89 -5.96 6.59
CA ARG A 109 -14.74 -7.37 6.98
C ARG A 109 -15.91 -8.24 6.54
N ASP A 110 -17.14 -7.73 6.66
CA ASP A 110 -18.37 -8.40 6.18
C ASP A 110 -18.31 -8.59 4.65
N LYS A 111 -17.70 -7.63 3.95
CA LYS A 111 -17.46 -7.65 2.52
C LYS A 111 -16.19 -8.42 2.13
N ARG A 112 -15.60 -9.19 3.06
CA ARG A 112 -14.41 -10.04 2.85
C ARG A 112 -13.13 -9.28 2.48
N VAL A 113 -13.08 -7.97 2.69
CA VAL A 113 -11.84 -7.20 2.66
C VAL A 113 -11.04 -7.52 3.93
N ARG A 114 -9.75 -7.80 3.74
CA ARG A 114 -8.84 -8.27 4.80
C ARG A 114 -7.74 -7.28 5.13
N PHE A 115 -7.33 -6.46 4.15
CA PHE A 115 -6.36 -5.40 4.34
C PHE A 115 -6.74 -4.14 3.56
N VAL A 116 -6.25 -2.99 4.01
CA VAL A 116 -6.47 -1.67 3.41
C VAL A 116 -5.17 -0.88 3.42
N PHE A 117 -4.71 -0.37 2.28
CA PHE A 117 -3.65 0.64 2.24
C PHE A 117 -4.24 2.05 2.13
N VAL A 118 -3.72 3.01 2.88
CA VAL A 118 -4.19 4.41 2.90
C VAL A 118 -3.04 5.32 2.48
N LYS A 119 -3.26 6.21 1.51
CA LYS A 119 -2.25 7.22 1.13
C LYS A 119 -1.96 8.10 2.33
N ALA A 120 -0.69 8.25 2.70
CA ALA A 120 -0.28 9.11 3.80
C ALA A 120 0.33 10.42 3.30
N SER A 121 1.21 10.35 2.31
CA SER A 121 2.00 11.50 1.86
C SER A 121 2.52 11.34 0.45
N GLN A 122 3.04 12.43 -0.11
CA GLN A 122 3.69 12.49 -1.40
C GLN A 122 4.79 13.54 -1.39
N GLY A 123 5.99 13.17 -1.84
CA GLY A 123 7.12 14.10 -1.83
C GLY A 123 7.49 14.57 -0.42
N THR A 124 8.15 15.72 -0.32
CA THR A 124 8.59 16.27 0.97
C THR A 124 7.59 17.22 1.61
N THR A 125 6.63 17.75 0.86
CA THR A 125 5.79 18.88 1.29
C THR A 125 4.32 18.54 1.46
N ASN A 126 3.86 17.34 1.08
CA ASN A 126 2.44 17.05 1.00
C ASN A 126 2.01 15.84 1.83
N LYS A 127 0.84 15.96 2.47
CA LYS A 127 0.12 14.90 3.17
C LYS A 127 -1.22 14.64 2.49
N ASP A 128 -1.72 13.42 2.57
CA ASP A 128 -3.08 13.12 2.09
C ASP A 128 -4.12 13.65 3.07
N GLY A 129 -5.01 14.52 2.61
CA GLY A 129 -5.98 15.22 3.46
C GLY A 129 -7.00 14.31 4.15
N LYS A 130 -7.19 13.06 3.69
CA LYS A 130 -8.09 12.08 4.31
C LYS A 130 -7.36 10.99 5.10
N PHE A 131 -6.02 10.97 5.12
CA PHE A 131 -5.24 9.95 5.81
C PHE A 131 -5.65 9.80 7.27
N ALA A 132 -5.65 10.88 8.05
CA ALA A 132 -5.94 10.85 9.48
C ALA A 132 -7.34 10.27 9.77
N MET A 133 -8.33 10.65 8.95
CA MET A 133 -9.71 10.17 9.06
C MET A 133 -9.79 8.66 8.82
N PHE A 134 -9.29 8.18 7.67
CA PHE A 134 -9.34 6.76 7.32
C PHE A 134 -8.47 5.90 8.26
N TRP A 135 -7.26 6.36 8.57
CA TRP A 135 -6.33 5.67 9.46
C TRP A 135 -6.93 5.44 10.84
N LYS A 136 -7.52 6.49 11.42
CA LYS A 136 -8.20 6.42 12.72
C LYS A 136 -9.42 5.51 12.67
N ALA A 137 -10.28 5.65 11.66
CA ALA A 137 -11.48 4.82 11.51
C ALA A 137 -11.14 3.32 11.44
N LEU A 138 -10.13 2.95 10.64
CA LEU A 138 -9.65 1.56 10.53
C LEU A 138 -9.06 1.05 11.85
N GLY A 139 -8.28 1.89 12.54
CA GLY A 139 -7.66 1.53 13.83
C GLY A 139 -8.66 1.34 14.98
N GLN A 140 -9.86 1.91 14.85
CA GLN A 140 -10.93 1.84 15.86
C GLN A 140 -11.98 0.75 15.58
N LEU A 141 -11.81 -0.05 14.52
CA LEU A 141 -12.72 -1.15 14.23
C LEU A 141 -12.73 -2.19 15.38
N PRO A 142 -13.92 -2.70 15.76
CA PRO A 142 -14.04 -3.84 16.68
C PRO A 142 -13.23 -5.04 16.22
N ALA A 143 -12.82 -5.90 17.16
CA ALA A 143 -11.92 -7.02 16.87
C ALA A 143 -12.49 -7.98 15.79
N GLU A 144 -13.79 -8.22 15.83
CA GLU A 144 -14.56 -9.07 14.93
C GLU A 144 -14.72 -8.47 13.51
N HIS A 145 -14.63 -7.14 13.37
CA HIS A 145 -14.71 -6.44 12.08
C HIS A 145 -13.35 -5.90 11.61
N ARG A 146 -12.27 -6.28 12.29
CA ARG A 146 -10.94 -5.73 12.02
C ARG A 146 -10.41 -6.14 10.64
N VAL A 147 -9.75 -5.18 10.00
CA VAL A 147 -8.93 -5.36 8.81
C VAL A 147 -7.51 -4.84 9.09
N HIS A 148 -6.51 -5.36 8.38
CA HIS A 148 -5.13 -4.90 8.52
C HIS A 148 -4.96 -3.59 7.75
N ARG A 149 -4.73 -2.47 8.43
CA ARG A 149 -4.45 -1.18 7.77
C ARG A 149 -2.96 -1.06 7.44
N GLY A 150 -2.63 -0.39 6.36
CA GLY A 150 -1.27 -0.03 5.93
C GLY A 150 -1.25 1.38 5.39
N ALA A 151 -0.07 2.00 5.38
CA ALA A 151 0.11 3.35 4.88
C ALA A 151 1.07 3.34 3.69
N TYR A 152 0.79 4.13 2.66
CA TYR A 152 1.68 4.27 1.52
C TYR A 152 2.12 5.72 1.28
N HIS A 153 3.30 5.86 0.68
CA HIS A 153 3.90 7.12 0.27
C HIS A 153 4.11 7.13 -1.23
N PHE A 154 3.60 8.15 -1.92
CA PHE A 154 3.89 8.33 -3.34
C PHE A 154 5.26 9.01 -3.51
N LEU A 155 6.22 8.28 -4.10
CA LEU A 155 7.57 8.78 -4.32
C LEU A 155 7.56 9.76 -5.50
N SER A 156 8.04 10.98 -5.26
CA SER A 156 8.17 12.01 -6.29
C SER A 156 9.61 12.17 -6.76
N ALA A 157 9.77 12.51 -8.05
CA ALA A 157 11.04 12.82 -8.68
C ALA A 157 11.66 14.15 -8.22
N SER A 158 10.85 15.01 -7.58
CA SER A 158 11.25 16.38 -7.19
C SER A 158 11.92 16.45 -5.81
N SER A 159 12.26 15.33 -5.18
CA SER A 159 12.82 15.31 -3.83
C SER A 159 13.68 14.09 -3.55
N GLU A 160 14.62 14.21 -2.61
CA GLU A 160 15.47 13.12 -2.15
C GLU A 160 14.69 12.07 -1.34
N GLY A 161 14.91 10.78 -1.62
CA GLY A 161 14.14 9.68 -1.04
C GLY A 161 14.17 9.61 0.50
N ALA A 162 15.32 9.91 1.13
CA ALA A 162 15.42 9.94 2.60
C ALA A 162 14.59 11.09 3.21
N ALA A 163 14.52 12.24 2.56
CA ALA A 163 13.69 13.36 3.01
C ALA A 163 12.20 13.04 2.85
N GLN A 164 11.83 12.35 1.77
CA GLN A 164 10.48 11.84 1.55
C GLN A 164 10.07 10.81 2.61
N ALA A 165 10.98 9.91 3.01
CA ALA A 165 10.76 8.99 4.13
C ALA A 165 10.53 9.74 5.46
N ALA A 166 11.27 10.82 5.72
CA ALA A 166 11.04 11.65 6.89
C ALA A 166 9.62 12.26 6.89
N THR A 167 9.14 12.76 5.74
CA THR A 167 7.75 13.25 5.61
C THR A 167 6.73 12.15 5.87
N PHE A 168 6.92 10.96 5.29
CA PHE A 168 6.04 9.81 5.54
C PHE A 168 5.98 9.42 7.02
N LEU A 169 7.13 9.31 7.67
CA LEU A 169 7.24 8.94 9.08
C LEU A 169 6.59 9.99 9.99
N ARG A 170 6.77 11.29 9.70
CA ARG A 170 6.10 12.37 10.44
C ARG A 170 4.57 12.24 10.37
N VAL A 171 4.02 12.04 9.17
CA VAL A 171 2.57 11.87 8.99
C VAL A 171 2.08 10.63 9.72
N LEU A 172 2.81 9.51 9.64
CA LEU A 172 2.43 8.26 10.30
C LEU A 172 2.46 8.40 11.83
N ASN A 173 3.53 8.99 12.39
CA ASN A 173 3.73 9.17 13.83
C ASN A 173 2.72 10.13 14.45
N ALA A 174 2.40 11.24 13.79
CA ALA A 174 1.34 12.16 14.21
C ALA A 174 -0.02 11.45 14.37
N ASN A 175 -0.22 10.36 13.63
CA ASN A 175 -1.44 9.53 13.64
C ASN A 175 -1.30 8.21 14.42
N GLY A 176 -0.34 8.13 15.34
CA GLY A 176 -0.18 7.02 16.28
C GLY A 176 0.73 5.88 15.79
N GLY A 177 1.45 6.08 14.68
CA GLY A 177 2.43 5.12 14.19
C GLY A 177 1.83 3.83 13.64
N ILE A 178 2.70 2.84 13.42
CA ILE A 178 2.35 1.48 12.99
C ILE A 178 2.32 0.52 14.19
N VAL A 179 1.39 -0.43 14.20
CA VAL A 179 1.37 -1.52 15.20
C VAL A 179 1.65 -2.89 14.56
N ALA A 180 1.94 -3.91 15.38
CA ALA A 180 2.33 -5.24 14.91
C ALA A 180 1.32 -5.92 13.96
N ARG A 181 0.05 -5.53 14.02
CA ARG A 181 -1.03 -6.04 13.16
C ARG A 181 -1.27 -5.21 11.89
N ASP A 182 -0.56 -4.10 11.71
CA ASP A 182 -0.68 -3.27 10.51
C ASP A 182 0.18 -3.86 9.37
N MET A 183 -0.30 -3.67 8.14
CA MET A 183 0.45 -4.00 6.92
C MET A 183 1.76 -3.20 6.86
N PRO A 184 2.82 -3.72 6.22
CA PRO A 184 4.05 -2.98 6.01
C PRO A 184 3.82 -1.60 5.37
N PRO A 185 4.66 -0.60 5.70
CA PRO A 185 4.72 0.65 4.94
C PRO A 185 5.02 0.39 3.47
N VAL A 186 4.44 1.17 2.56
CA VAL A 186 4.63 1.00 1.11
C VAL A 186 5.22 2.28 0.52
N VAL A 187 6.26 2.15 -0.32
CA VAL A 187 6.60 3.19 -1.29
C VAL A 187 5.90 2.89 -2.61
N ASP A 188 5.09 3.82 -3.07
CA ASP A 188 4.46 3.83 -4.38
C ASP A 188 5.43 4.51 -5.37
N LEU A 189 5.99 3.69 -6.25
CA LEU A 189 7.00 4.06 -7.23
C LEU A 189 6.43 3.82 -8.64
N GLU A 190 5.86 4.88 -9.21
CA GLU A 190 5.19 4.84 -10.51
C GLU A 190 5.40 6.16 -11.28
N TRP A 191 4.62 6.37 -12.36
CA TRP A 191 4.63 7.63 -13.10
C TRP A 191 4.38 8.84 -12.18
N ASP A 192 5.35 9.74 -12.06
CA ASP A 192 5.18 11.04 -11.39
C ASP A 192 4.93 12.11 -12.45
N ASN A 193 3.68 12.23 -12.91
CA ASN A 193 3.32 13.26 -13.88
C ASN A 193 2.87 14.55 -13.17
N ASP A 194 3.07 15.69 -13.81
CA ASP A 194 2.38 16.93 -13.45
C ASP A 194 1.01 17.04 -14.13
N ARG A 195 0.28 18.13 -13.83
CA ARG A 195 -1.07 18.35 -14.37
C ARG A 195 -1.12 18.50 -15.89
N ASP A 196 -0.02 18.93 -16.48
CA ASP A 196 0.13 19.10 -17.92
C ASP A 196 0.58 17.78 -18.59
N GLY A 197 0.77 16.72 -17.80
CA GLY A 197 1.17 15.39 -18.26
C GLY A 197 2.68 15.24 -18.45
N HIS A 198 3.50 16.19 -17.98
CA HIS A 198 4.94 16.05 -18.03
C HIS A 198 5.41 15.04 -17.00
N ASP A 199 6.16 14.04 -17.45
CA ASP A 199 6.79 13.06 -16.57
C ASP A 199 7.96 13.70 -15.83
N ARG A 200 7.84 13.85 -14.51
CA ARG A 200 8.88 14.44 -13.66
C ARG A 200 10.10 13.52 -13.50
N TRP A 201 10.00 12.24 -13.86
CA TRP A 201 11.15 11.36 -14.01
C TRP A 201 11.93 11.62 -15.31
N ALA A 202 11.42 12.45 -16.23
CA ALA A 202 12.15 12.82 -17.44
C ALA A 202 13.48 13.49 -17.07
N GLY A 203 14.58 12.99 -17.66
CA GLY A 203 15.93 13.45 -17.36
C GLY A 203 16.59 12.79 -16.15
N LYS A 204 15.87 12.00 -15.35
CA LYS A 204 16.46 11.14 -14.31
C LYS A 204 16.94 9.82 -14.90
N THR A 205 18.14 9.42 -14.52
CA THR A 205 18.69 8.10 -14.82
C THR A 205 18.01 7.02 -13.97
N ALA A 206 18.02 5.76 -14.44
CA ALA A 206 17.50 4.65 -13.66
C ALA A 206 18.18 4.54 -12.28
N ASP A 207 19.48 4.81 -12.22
CA ASP A 207 20.27 4.73 -11.00
C ASP A 207 19.86 5.80 -9.97
N GLU A 208 19.51 7.03 -10.41
CA GLU A 208 18.97 8.06 -9.52
C GLU A 208 17.61 7.66 -8.91
N ILE A 209 16.73 7.06 -9.73
CA ILE A 209 15.40 6.62 -9.29
C ILE A 209 15.54 5.48 -8.27
N VAL A 210 16.37 4.49 -8.59
CA VAL A 210 16.66 3.35 -7.70
C VAL A 210 17.31 3.82 -6.40
N ALA A 211 18.26 4.75 -6.45
CA ALA A 211 18.88 5.31 -5.26
C ALA A 211 17.87 6.02 -4.36
N SER A 212 16.96 6.83 -4.93
CA SER A 212 15.90 7.50 -4.18
C SER A 212 14.97 6.50 -3.49
N ALA A 213 14.49 5.49 -4.21
CA ALA A 213 13.62 4.46 -3.65
C ALA A 213 14.31 3.66 -2.53
N LYS A 214 15.58 3.28 -2.72
CA LYS A 214 16.36 2.58 -1.69
C LYS A 214 16.60 3.43 -0.45
N ALA A 215 16.90 4.71 -0.62
CA ALA A 215 17.06 5.63 0.51
C ALA A 215 15.75 5.75 1.32
N TRP A 216 14.60 5.78 0.64
CA TRP A 216 13.30 5.77 1.31
C TRP A 216 13.08 4.46 2.08
N LEU A 217 13.28 3.31 1.42
CA LEU A 217 13.05 1.98 2.01
C LEU A 217 13.89 1.77 3.27
N GLN A 218 15.19 2.11 3.20
CA GLN A 218 16.12 1.96 4.31
C GLN A 218 15.74 2.85 5.50
N ALA A 219 15.40 4.11 5.25
CA ALA A 219 15.01 5.04 6.31
C ALA A 219 13.72 4.59 7.02
N VAL A 220 12.71 4.13 6.27
CA VAL A 220 11.46 3.64 6.84
C VAL A 220 11.64 2.31 7.59
N GLU A 221 12.44 1.39 7.06
CA GLU A 221 12.77 0.14 7.74
C GLU A 221 13.51 0.39 9.07
N GLN A 222 14.49 1.30 9.06
CA GLN A 222 15.23 1.68 10.26
C GLN A 222 14.34 2.32 11.32
N ALA A 223 13.41 3.21 10.91
CA ALA A 223 12.56 3.93 11.85
C ALA A 223 11.42 3.07 12.42
N THR A 224 10.88 2.15 11.62
CA THR A 224 9.70 1.34 12.01
C THR A 224 10.04 -0.06 12.50
N GLY A 225 11.25 -0.56 12.22
CA GLY A 225 11.62 -1.96 12.42
C GLY A 225 10.82 -2.94 11.55
N ARG A 226 10.07 -2.43 10.56
CA ARG A 226 9.25 -3.23 9.64
C ARG A 226 9.83 -3.11 8.25
N LYS A 227 9.99 -4.24 7.57
CA LYS A 227 10.43 -4.27 6.19
C LYS A 227 9.35 -3.68 5.26
N PRO A 228 9.57 -2.52 4.62
CA PRO A 228 8.59 -1.90 3.74
C PRO A 228 8.38 -2.70 2.44
N MET A 229 7.33 -2.37 1.71
CA MET A 229 6.98 -2.91 0.40
C MET A 229 7.14 -1.86 -0.69
N ILE A 230 7.23 -2.31 -1.93
CA ILE A 230 7.26 -1.46 -3.12
C ILE A 230 5.98 -1.71 -3.92
N TYR A 231 5.18 -0.67 -4.13
CA TYR A 231 4.16 -0.67 -5.17
C TYR A 231 4.75 -0.11 -6.46
N THR A 232 4.41 -0.73 -7.59
CA THR A 232 4.77 -0.25 -8.94
C THR A 232 3.84 -0.87 -9.97
N ALA A 233 3.83 -0.33 -11.19
CA ALA A 233 3.28 -0.99 -12.37
C ALA A 233 4.42 -1.52 -13.26
N GLN A 234 4.29 -2.74 -13.81
CA GLN A 234 5.27 -3.26 -14.78
C GLN A 234 5.36 -2.34 -16.01
N ALA A 235 4.21 -1.87 -16.49
CA ALA A 235 4.10 -0.96 -17.62
C ALA A 235 4.88 0.36 -17.46
N TRP A 236 5.17 0.77 -16.23
CA TRP A 236 6.09 1.87 -15.94
C TRP A 236 7.51 1.37 -15.73
N TRP A 237 7.68 0.35 -14.87
CA TRP A 237 8.97 -0.15 -14.42
C TRP A 237 9.85 -0.60 -15.58
N THR A 238 9.33 -1.47 -16.45
CA THR A 238 10.11 -2.10 -17.53
C THR A 238 10.71 -1.06 -18.48
N PRO A 239 9.94 -0.11 -19.06
CA PRO A 239 10.52 0.92 -19.94
C PRO A 239 11.34 1.97 -19.17
N ARG A 240 11.07 2.21 -17.88
CA ARG A 240 11.76 3.26 -17.09
C ARG A 240 13.09 2.79 -16.49
N LEU A 241 13.12 1.60 -15.93
CA LEU A 241 14.24 1.07 -15.13
C LEU A 241 14.83 -0.20 -15.75
N GLY A 242 14.01 -1.00 -16.43
CA GLY A 242 14.35 -2.34 -16.89
C GLY A 242 14.26 -3.39 -15.79
N ASP A 243 13.73 -4.56 -16.13
CA ASP A 243 13.38 -5.62 -15.17
C ASP A 243 14.57 -6.11 -14.33
N ALA A 244 15.79 -6.09 -14.88
CA ALA A 244 17.00 -6.53 -14.19
C ALA A 244 17.28 -5.70 -12.90
N ARG A 245 16.84 -4.44 -12.86
CA ARG A 245 17.00 -3.56 -11.69
C ARG A 245 16.21 -4.04 -10.47
N LEU A 246 15.21 -4.91 -10.65
CA LEU A 246 14.44 -5.45 -9.52
C LEU A 246 15.32 -6.24 -8.53
N ALA A 247 16.42 -6.81 -9.01
CA ALA A 247 17.42 -7.48 -8.15
C ALA A 247 18.02 -6.54 -7.09
N GLU A 248 18.04 -5.23 -7.31
CA GLU A 248 18.55 -4.25 -6.35
C GLU A 248 17.63 -4.02 -5.15
N PHE A 249 16.39 -4.49 -5.25
CA PHE A 249 15.37 -4.46 -4.21
C PHE A 249 15.16 -5.84 -3.57
N ALA A 250 16.13 -6.75 -3.73
CA ALA A 250 16.05 -8.10 -3.21
C ALA A 250 15.65 -8.12 -1.73
N GLY A 251 14.55 -8.83 -1.46
CA GLY A 251 13.99 -9.01 -0.13
C GLY A 251 12.90 -8.01 0.26
N TYR A 252 12.70 -6.89 -0.45
CA TYR A 252 11.51 -6.07 -0.26
C TYR A 252 10.32 -6.70 -1.02
N PRO A 253 9.14 -6.90 -0.38
CA PRO A 253 8.00 -7.47 -1.08
C PRO A 253 7.46 -6.49 -2.12
N ILE A 254 7.05 -7.03 -3.28
CA ILE A 254 6.51 -6.26 -4.39
C ILE A 254 4.98 -6.36 -4.40
N TRP A 255 4.31 -5.21 -4.48
CA TRP A 255 2.90 -5.08 -4.79
C TRP A 255 2.77 -4.56 -6.23
N ILE A 256 2.39 -5.43 -7.16
CA ILE A 256 2.36 -5.08 -8.59
C ILE A 256 0.98 -4.59 -8.99
N ALA A 257 0.90 -3.53 -9.80
CA ALA A 257 -0.31 -3.16 -10.53
C ALA A 257 -0.27 -3.78 -11.93
N ASP A 258 -1.31 -4.54 -12.26
CA ASP A 258 -1.50 -5.10 -13.59
C ASP A 258 -2.99 -5.36 -13.87
N TYR A 259 -3.54 -4.61 -14.83
CA TYR A 259 -4.97 -4.68 -15.17
C TYR A 259 -5.24 -5.47 -16.46
N SER A 260 -4.22 -6.14 -17.01
CA SER A 260 -4.33 -6.89 -18.26
C SER A 260 -5.44 -7.93 -18.19
N LYS A 261 -6.14 -8.12 -19.32
CA LYS A 261 -7.23 -9.11 -19.40
C LYS A 261 -6.67 -10.52 -19.27
N ALA A 262 -5.55 -10.80 -19.93
CA ALA A 262 -4.84 -12.07 -19.82
C ALA A 262 -4.46 -12.41 -18.36
N SER A 263 -3.82 -11.49 -17.62
CA SER A 263 -3.47 -11.75 -16.21
C SER A 263 -4.68 -11.96 -15.33
N ARG A 264 -5.73 -11.14 -15.50
CA ARG A 264 -7.00 -11.31 -14.78
C ARG A 264 -7.72 -12.60 -15.12
N ALA A 265 -7.61 -13.06 -16.36
CA ALA A 265 -8.17 -14.33 -16.80
C ALA A 265 -7.35 -15.52 -16.31
N ALA A 266 -6.04 -15.39 -16.10
CA ALA A 266 -5.20 -16.45 -15.55
C ALA A 266 -5.06 -16.38 -14.02
N GLU A 267 -5.52 -15.30 -13.39
CA GLU A 267 -5.23 -14.91 -12.00
C GLU A 267 -3.74 -14.89 -11.64
N VAL A 268 -2.91 -14.54 -12.61
CA VAL A 268 -1.46 -14.44 -12.46
C VAL A 268 -1.03 -13.08 -12.99
N PRO A 269 -0.52 -12.17 -12.15
CA PRO A 269 -0.01 -10.89 -12.64
C PRO A 269 1.20 -11.11 -13.53
N ARG A 270 1.48 -10.17 -14.42
CA ARG A 270 2.75 -10.16 -15.13
C ARG A 270 3.92 -10.07 -14.16
N MET A 271 4.94 -10.87 -14.47
CA MET A 271 6.17 -10.97 -13.70
C MET A 271 7.17 -9.94 -14.21
N MET A 272 7.82 -9.22 -13.30
CA MET A 272 8.99 -8.39 -13.62
C MET A 272 10.24 -9.24 -13.38
N GLY A 273 10.87 -9.71 -14.45
CA GLY A 273 11.91 -10.74 -14.37
C GLY A 273 11.42 -12.01 -13.66
N ASN A 274 12.17 -12.49 -12.67
CA ASN A 274 11.86 -13.71 -11.91
C ASN A 274 11.14 -13.46 -10.57
N ALA A 275 10.75 -12.21 -10.27
CA ALA A 275 10.16 -11.89 -8.98
C ALA A 275 8.69 -12.28 -8.92
N VAL A 276 8.33 -13.09 -7.92
CA VAL A 276 6.93 -13.37 -7.58
C VAL A 276 6.40 -12.22 -6.73
N PRO A 277 5.40 -11.44 -7.19
CA PRO A 277 4.81 -10.37 -6.40
C PRO A 277 4.15 -10.91 -5.13
N ALA A 278 4.30 -10.18 -4.03
CA ALA A 278 3.64 -10.50 -2.77
C ALA A 278 2.15 -10.13 -2.81
N ALA A 279 1.79 -9.05 -3.49
CA ALA A 279 0.41 -8.64 -3.72
C ALA A 279 0.22 -8.17 -5.16
N TRP A 280 -1.02 -8.17 -5.62
CA TRP A 280 -1.38 -7.73 -6.96
C TRP A 280 -2.62 -6.84 -6.93
N GLN A 281 -2.48 -5.58 -7.34
CA GLN A 281 -3.61 -4.71 -7.66
C GLN A 281 -4.09 -5.03 -9.07
N PHE A 282 -5.26 -5.65 -9.15
CA PHE A 282 -5.77 -6.21 -10.40
C PHE A 282 -6.83 -5.33 -11.06
N THR A 283 -7.39 -4.36 -10.33
CA THR A 283 -8.38 -3.43 -10.90
C THR A 283 -8.49 -2.15 -10.08
N ASP A 284 -8.85 -1.06 -10.76
CA ASP A 284 -9.29 0.21 -10.19
C ASP A 284 -10.82 0.42 -10.25
N LYS A 285 -11.55 -0.64 -10.64
CA LYS A 285 -13.01 -0.60 -10.92
C LYS A 285 -13.78 -1.65 -10.15
N ALA A 286 -13.25 -2.10 -9.02
CA ALA A 286 -14.01 -2.98 -8.15
C ALA A 286 -15.25 -2.26 -7.62
N LYS A 287 -16.27 -3.03 -7.29
CA LYS A 287 -17.55 -2.55 -6.77
C LYS A 287 -17.87 -3.20 -5.45
N MET A 288 -18.65 -2.49 -4.65
CA MET A 288 -19.29 -3.05 -3.47
C MET A 288 -20.77 -3.26 -3.79
N ASP A 289 -21.26 -4.47 -3.55
CA ASP A 289 -22.66 -4.85 -3.79
C ASP A 289 -23.68 -3.89 -3.13
N GLN A 290 -23.33 -3.29 -2.00
CA GLN A 290 -24.16 -2.37 -1.24
C GLN A 290 -23.32 -1.32 -0.48
N GLY A 291 -23.79 -0.06 -0.46
CA GLY A 291 -23.25 0.99 0.40
C GLY A 291 -22.14 1.85 -0.22
N PHE A 292 -21.65 1.53 -1.43
CA PHE A 292 -20.69 2.36 -2.14
C PHE A 292 -20.80 2.14 -3.66
N THR A 293 -21.08 3.19 -4.43
CA THR A 293 -21.38 3.07 -5.87
C THR A 293 -20.21 3.43 -6.78
N ALA A 294 -19.21 4.17 -6.27
CA ALA A 294 -18.00 4.48 -7.01
C ALA A 294 -17.09 3.26 -7.12
N GLY A 295 -16.32 3.20 -8.21
CA GLY A 295 -15.26 2.20 -8.36
C GLY A 295 -14.12 2.45 -7.38
N PHE A 296 -13.43 1.39 -6.97
CA PHE A 296 -12.25 1.48 -6.13
C PHE A 296 -11.20 0.43 -6.49
N ASP A 297 -10.01 0.65 -5.97
CA ASP A 297 -8.84 -0.18 -6.19
C ASP A 297 -8.95 -1.46 -5.37
N ALA A 298 -8.74 -2.61 -6.03
CA ALA A 298 -8.75 -3.91 -5.39
C ALA A 298 -7.46 -4.67 -5.65
N SER A 299 -6.97 -5.28 -4.58
CA SER A 299 -5.75 -6.06 -4.56
C SER A 299 -5.99 -7.46 -4.01
N VAL A 300 -5.14 -8.40 -4.40
CA VAL A 300 -5.17 -9.78 -3.93
C VAL A 300 -3.78 -10.24 -3.51
N PHE A 301 -3.72 -10.94 -2.38
CA PHE A 301 -2.63 -11.83 -2.01
C PHE A 301 -3.06 -13.26 -2.34
N LYS A 302 -2.23 -14.00 -3.10
CA LYS A 302 -2.49 -15.40 -3.46
C LYS A 302 -1.74 -16.32 -2.50
N GLY A 303 -2.47 -17.13 -1.75
CA GLY A 303 -1.92 -18.06 -0.77
C GLY A 303 -2.78 -18.18 0.48
N SER A 304 -2.33 -19.06 1.38
CA SER A 304 -3.00 -19.30 2.67
C SER A 304 -2.88 -18.10 3.61
N GLU A 305 -3.76 -18.07 4.61
CA GLU A 305 -3.72 -17.05 5.65
C GLU A 305 -2.40 -17.07 6.47
N GLU A 306 -1.86 -18.26 6.71
CA GLU A 306 -0.53 -18.38 7.32
C GLU A 306 0.55 -17.71 6.47
N LYS A 307 0.54 -17.95 5.16
CA LYS A 307 1.53 -17.34 4.26
C LYS A 307 1.35 -15.83 4.16
N PHE A 308 0.12 -15.33 4.26
CA PHE A 308 -0.15 -13.89 4.31
C PHE A 308 0.54 -13.24 5.51
N TYR A 309 0.38 -13.81 6.72
CA TYR A 309 1.02 -13.27 7.92
C TYR A 309 2.55 -13.35 7.87
N GLU A 310 3.10 -14.45 7.37
CA GLU A 310 4.56 -14.60 7.16
C GLU A 310 5.11 -13.58 6.17
N THR A 311 4.48 -13.47 5.00
CA THR A 311 4.95 -12.63 3.89
C THR A 311 5.02 -11.16 4.30
N PHE A 312 4.03 -10.69 5.08
CA PHE A 312 3.93 -9.30 5.49
C PHE A 312 4.44 -9.03 6.92
N GLY A 313 4.91 -10.06 7.63
CA GLY A 313 5.39 -9.95 9.01
C GLY A 313 4.35 -9.34 9.95
N ILE A 314 3.10 -9.77 9.82
CA ILE A 314 1.95 -9.22 10.57
C ILE A 314 1.59 -10.19 11.71
N ALA A 315 1.35 -9.64 12.90
CA ALA A 315 0.87 -10.43 14.03
C ALA A 315 -0.51 -11.05 13.74
N ARG A 316 -0.65 -12.34 14.08
CA ARG A 316 -1.91 -13.08 13.94
C ARG A 316 -2.98 -12.51 14.90
N PRO A 317 -4.28 -12.56 14.55
CA PRO A 317 -5.39 -12.12 15.39
C PRO A 317 -5.43 -12.78 16.77
#